data_AF-A0A1A7KJ56-F1
#
_entry.id   AF-A0A1A7KJ56-F1
#
_cell.length_a   1.000
_cell.length_b   1.000
_cell.length_c   1.000
_cell.angle_alpha   90.00
_cell.angle_beta   90.00
_cell.angle_gamma   90.00
#
_symmetry.space_group_name_H-M   'P 1'
#
loop_
_entity.id
_entity.type
_entity.pdbx_description
1 polymer ?
#
loop_
_entity_poly.entity_id
_entity_poly.type
_entity_poly.pdbx_seq_one_letter_code
_entity_poly.pdbx_strand_id
1 'polypeptide(L)'
;MEQIFIKVAFCQKCSGYHASTYADSSQKNNPEIVDHYLYHGEPYFTFNQSSFNKAEQLECTEVKIIQLKEHQKNDLKYCGCKKKPRKLSTITQSVRFSESFTQMPKYEEVSETEIYFRDVYRLSYNFH
;
A
#
# COMPACT_ATOMS: atom_id res chain seq x y z
N MET A 1 -26.48 14.50 -16.48
CA MET A 1 -26.01 13.56 -15.45
C MET A 1 -24.51 13.72 -15.35
N GLU A 2 -23.99 13.99 -14.16
CA GLU A 2 -22.56 14.15 -13.93
C GLU A 2 -21.80 12.86 -14.27
N GLN A 3 -20.58 13.01 -14.79
CA GLN A 3 -19.72 11.88 -15.11
C GLN A 3 -18.86 11.58 -13.88
N ILE A 4 -19.23 10.53 -13.15
CA ILE A 4 -18.52 10.09 -11.95
C ILE A 4 -17.49 9.02 -12.35
N PHE A 5 -16.25 9.20 -11.89
CA PHE A 5 -15.15 8.30 -12.19
C PHE A 5 -14.64 7.63 -10.92
N ILE A 6 -14.32 6.35 -11.03
CA ILE A 6 -13.80 5.53 -9.95
C ILE A 6 -12.51 4.84 -10.38
N LYS A 7 -11.61 4.62 -9.43
CA LYS A 7 -10.41 3.80 -9.59
C LYS A 7 -10.75 2.37 -9.21
N VAL A 8 -10.42 1.42 -10.07
CA VAL A 8 -10.72 -0.01 -9.86
C VAL A 8 -9.45 -0.83 -10.06
N ALA A 9 -9.14 -1.68 -9.09
CA ALA A 9 -8.01 -2.59 -9.12
C ALA A 9 -8.43 -3.93 -9.73
N PHE A 10 -8.16 -4.13 -11.02
CA PHE A 10 -8.50 -5.34 -11.76
C PHE A 10 -7.41 -6.40 -11.66
N CYS A 11 -7.81 -7.65 -11.56
CA CYS A 11 -6.91 -8.80 -11.67
C CYS A 11 -6.77 -9.22 -13.14
N GLN A 12 -5.55 -9.23 -13.66
CA GLN A 12 -5.26 -9.67 -15.02
C GLN A 12 -5.48 -11.17 -15.26
N LYS A 13 -5.51 -11.99 -14.19
CA LYS A 13 -5.70 -13.46 -14.29
C LYS A 13 -7.18 -13.87 -14.37
N CYS A 14 -8.03 -13.25 -13.56
CA CYS A 14 -9.44 -13.63 -13.40
C CYS A 14 -10.40 -12.64 -14.08
N SER A 15 -9.89 -11.52 -14.59
CA SER A 15 -10.65 -10.38 -15.14
C SER A 15 -11.68 -9.76 -14.19
N GLY A 16 -11.70 -10.18 -12.92
CA GLY A 16 -12.47 -9.57 -11.84
C GLY A 16 -11.68 -8.51 -11.10
N TYR A 17 -12.36 -7.73 -10.26
CA TYR A 17 -11.73 -6.66 -9.46
C TYR A 17 -11.59 -7.04 -7.99
N HIS A 18 -10.59 -6.46 -7.32
CA HIS A 18 -10.29 -6.68 -5.90
C HIS A 18 -10.84 -5.58 -5.00
N ALA A 19 -10.71 -4.33 -5.44
CA ALA A 19 -11.19 -3.16 -4.72
C ALA A 19 -11.44 -2.01 -5.71
N SER A 20 -12.34 -1.11 -5.35
CA SER A 20 -12.61 0.13 -6.04
C SER A 20 -12.68 1.30 -5.05
N THR A 21 -12.42 2.50 -5.54
CA THR A 21 -12.47 3.73 -4.75
C THR A 21 -12.78 4.92 -5.66
N TYR A 22 -13.11 6.07 -5.08
CA TYR A 22 -13.37 7.30 -5.84
C TYR A 22 -12.09 7.77 -6.55
N ALA A 23 -12.20 8.29 -7.78
CA ALA A 23 -11.04 8.81 -8.50
C ALA A 23 -10.56 10.13 -7.90
N ASP A 24 -11.51 11.04 -7.65
CA ASP A 24 -11.30 12.40 -7.14
C ASP A 24 -11.93 12.58 -5.75
N SER A 25 -11.20 13.20 -4.83
CA SER A 25 -11.67 13.43 -3.46
C SER A 25 -12.88 14.36 -3.36
N SER A 26 -13.09 15.22 -4.36
CA SER A 26 -14.29 16.06 -4.46
C SER A 26 -15.57 15.25 -4.65
N GLN A 27 -15.47 14.06 -5.26
CA GLN A 27 -16.62 13.19 -5.55
C GLN A 27 -16.95 12.25 -4.39
N LYS A 28 -16.15 12.22 -3.31
CA LYS A 28 -16.32 11.31 -2.17
C LYS A 28 -17.74 11.34 -1.57
N ASN A 29 -18.34 12.53 -1.47
CA ASN A 29 -19.67 12.73 -0.88
C ASN A 29 -20.80 12.66 -1.92
N ASN A 30 -20.51 12.26 -3.16
CA ASN A 30 -21.54 12.13 -4.18
C ASN A 30 -22.50 10.98 -3.79
N PRO A 31 -23.82 11.19 -3.81
CA PRO A 31 -24.81 10.16 -3.48
C PRO A 31 -24.61 8.85 -4.25
N GLU A 32 -24.23 8.89 -5.53
CA GLU A 32 -24.03 7.65 -6.32
C GLU A 32 -22.83 6.83 -5.82
N ILE A 33 -21.77 7.49 -5.32
CA ILE A 33 -20.61 6.81 -4.74
C ILE A 33 -20.94 6.21 -3.39
N VAL A 34 -21.68 6.95 -2.55
CA VAL A 34 -22.10 6.46 -1.23
C VAL A 34 -23.04 5.27 -1.37
N ASP A 35 -24.01 5.35 -2.29
CA ASP A 35 -24.92 4.24 -2.59
C ASP A 35 -24.15 3.00 -3.09
N HIS A 36 -23.18 3.20 -3.99
CA HIS A 36 -22.35 2.11 -4.47
C HIS A 36 -21.47 1.48 -3.38
N TYR A 37 -20.96 2.27 -2.43
CA TYR A 37 -20.29 1.74 -1.24
C TYR A 37 -21.24 0.96 -0.33
N LEU A 38 -22.47 1.44 -0.11
CA LEU A 38 -23.46 0.73 0.70
C LEU A 38 -23.89 -0.59 0.06
N TYR A 39 -23.91 -0.65 -1.27
CA TYR A 39 -24.25 -1.85 -2.02
C TYR A 39 -23.15 -2.92 -1.99
N HIS A 40 -21.88 -2.54 -2.23
CA HIS A 40 -20.75 -3.48 -2.32
C HIS A 40 -20.01 -3.69 -1.00
N GLY A 41 -19.80 -2.61 -0.24
CA GLY A 41 -19.04 -2.60 0.99
C GLY A 41 -17.57 -2.97 0.83
N GLU A 42 -16.86 -3.02 1.97
CA GLU A 42 -15.50 -3.56 1.99
C GLU A 42 -15.52 -5.09 1.83
N PRO A 43 -14.56 -5.69 1.10
CA PRO A 43 -13.35 -5.08 0.55
C PRO A 43 -13.50 -4.48 -0.86
N TYR A 44 -14.67 -4.60 -1.48
CA TYR A 44 -14.85 -4.35 -2.91
C TYR A 44 -14.97 -2.87 -3.26
N PHE A 45 -15.53 -2.04 -2.38
CA PHE A 45 -15.47 -0.59 -2.47
C PHE A 45 -14.96 -0.03 -1.14
N THR A 46 -13.97 0.85 -1.16
CA THR A 46 -13.41 1.45 0.06
C THR A 46 -13.21 2.96 -0.09
N PHE A 47 -13.53 3.69 0.98
CA PHE A 47 -13.18 5.11 1.11
C PHE A 47 -11.77 5.33 1.67
N ASN A 48 -11.16 4.27 2.21
CA ASN A 48 -9.85 4.34 2.83
C ASN A 48 -8.77 4.04 1.79
N GLN A 49 -7.98 5.06 1.46
CA GLN A 49 -6.88 4.94 0.50
C GLN A 49 -5.88 3.85 0.90
N SER A 50 -5.63 3.64 2.19
CA SER A 50 -4.71 2.61 2.66
C SER A 50 -5.21 1.19 2.36
N SER A 51 -6.52 0.94 2.44
CA SER A 51 -7.14 -0.33 2.06
C SER A 51 -7.04 -0.56 0.56
N PHE A 52 -7.29 0.48 -0.24
CA PHE A 52 -7.15 0.39 -1.70
C PHE A 52 -5.70 0.13 -2.14
N ASN A 53 -4.73 0.82 -1.53
CA ASN A 53 -3.31 0.64 -1.84
C ASN A 53 -2.84 -0.81 -1.59
N LYS A 54 -3.39 -1.49 -0.57
CA LYS A 54 -3.10 -2.91 -0.34
C LYS A 54 -3.58 -3.79 -1.50
N ALA A 55 -4.74 -3.49 -2.07
CA ALA A 55 -5.29 -4.22 -3.22
C ALA A 55 -4.51 -3.93 -4.51
N GLU A 56 -4.12 -2.68 -4.73
CA GLU A 56 -3.25 -2.26 -5.83
C GLU A 56 -1.90 -3.00 -5.79
N GLN A 57 -1.34 -3.19 -4.60
CA GLN A 57 -0.08 -3.89 -4.40
C GLN A 57 -0.19 -5.42 -4.61
N LEU A 58 -1.34 -6.00 -4.94
CA LEU A 58 -1.43 -7.44 -5.22
C LEU A 58 -0.78 -7.80 -6.57
N GLU A 59 -0.24 -9.01 -6.68
CA GLU A 59 0.37 -9.49 -7.94
C GLU A 59 -0.63 -9.53 -9.11
N CYS A 60 -0.18 -9.20 -10.32
CA CYS A 60 -1.02 -9.19 -11.54
C CYS A 60 -2.30 -8.36 -11.37
N THR A 61 -2.19 -7.23 -10.69
CA THR A 61 -3.26 -6.26 -10.52
C THR A 61 -2.94 -5.00 -11.33
N GLU A 62 -3.96 -4.46 -12.01
CA GLU A 62 -3.88 -3.28 -12.84
C GLU A 62 -4.96 -2.30 -12.39
N VAL A 63 -4.57 -1.06 -12.10
CA VAL A 63 -5.51 -0.01 -11.70
C VAL A 63 -6.00 0.72 -12.95
N LYS A 64 -7.31 0.80 -13.12
CA LYS A 64 -7.96 1.55 -14.21
C LYS A 64 -8.92 2.57 -13.63
N ILE A 65 -8.96 3.74 -14.25
CA ILE A 65 -9.98 4.75 -13.97
C ILE A 65 -11.11 4.51 -14.98
N ILE A 66 -12.30 4.23 -14.49
CA ILE A 66 -13.48 3.96 -15.31
C ILE A 66 -14.68 4.75 -14.80
N GLN A 67 -15.67 4.93 -15.65
CA GLN A 67 -16.90 5.60 -15.25
C GLN A 67 -17.73 4.68 -14.35
N LEU A 68 -18.33 5.22 -13.29
CA LEU A 68 -19.12 4.43 -12.32
C LEU A 68 -20.22 3.61 -13.01
N LYS A 69 -20.93 4.21 -13.98
CA LYS A 69 -21.98 3.54 -14.74
C LYS A 69 -21.49 2.40 -15.62
N GLU A 70 -20.25 2.48 -16.08
CA GLU A 70 -19.63 1.39 -16.83
C GLU A 70 -19.26 0.23 -15.90
N HIS A 71 -18.74 0.57 -14.71
CA HIS A 71 -18.44 -0.43 -13.69
C HIS A 71 -19.69 -1.19 -13.23
N GLN A 72 -20.80 -0.49 -12.98
CA GLN A 72 -22.09 -1.07 -12.56
C GLN A 72 -22.63 -2.12 -13.55
N LYS A 73 -22.26 -2.07 -14.84
CA LYS A 73 -22.67 -3.11 -15.81
C LYS A 73 -22.03 -4.48 -15.54
N ASN A 74 -20.91 -4.51 -14.81
CA ASN A 74 -20.08 -5.69 -14.58
C ASN A 74 -19.59 -5.77 -13.12
N ASP A 75 -20.29 -5.14 -12.19
CA ASP A 75 -19.87 -4.96 -10.80
C ASP A 75 -19.94 -6.24 -9.95
N LEU A 76 -20.56 -7.29 -10.46
CA LEU A 76 -20.56 -8.62 -9.83
C LEU A 76 -19.30 -9.44 -10.14
N LYS A 77 -18.38 -8.93 -10.97
CA LYS A 77 -17.14 -9.63 -11.34
C LYS A 77 -16.05 -9.45 -10.28
N TYR A 78 -16.27 -10.01 -9.10
CA TYR A 78 -15.27 -10.00 -8.03
C TYR A 78 -14.15 -11.00 -8.29
N CYS A 79 -12.92 -10.66 -7.89
CA CYS A 79 -11.82 -11.61 -7.96
C CYS A 79 -11.64 -12.40 -6.66
N GLY A 80 -11.81 -13.73 -6.75
CA GLY A 80 -11.55 -14.67 -5.65
C GLY A 80 -10.12 -15.22 -5.58
N CYS A 81 -9.18 -14.67 -6.36
CA CYS A 81 -7.80 -15.19 -6.39
C CYS A 81 -7.08 -14.96 -5.05
N LYS A 82 -6.49 -16.01 -4.49
CA LYS A 82 -5.53 -15.90 -3.37
C LYS A 82 -4.21 -15.37 -3.90
N LYS A 83 -4.03 -14.05 -3.82
CA LYS A 83 -2.82 -13.37 -4.30
C LYS A 83 -1.93 -12.94 -3.15
N LYS A 84 -0.62 -12.99 -3.39
CA LYS A 84 0.38 -12.42 -2.48
C LYS A 84 0.57 -10.94 -2.82
N PRO A 85 0.94 -10.09 -1.85
CA PRO A 85 1.40 -8.75 -2.16
C PRO A 85 2.63 -8.84 -3.06
N ARG A 86 2.63 -8.06 -4.14
CA ARG A 86 3.74 -7.88 -5.05
C ARG A 86 4.93 -7.46 -4.23
N LYS A 87 5.97 -8.29 -4.22
CA LYS A 87 7.26 -7.91 -3.69
C LYS A 87 7.76 -6.75 -4.56
N LEU A 88 7.71 -5.53 -4.03
CA LEU A 88 8.59 -4.47 -4.52
C LEU A 88 9.99 -5.08 -4.43
N SER A 89 10.71 -5.14 -5.55
CA SER A 89 12.13 -5.40 -5.49
C SER A 89 12.70 -4.25 -4.68
N THR A 90 12.88 -4.45 -3.38
CA THR A 90 13.83 -3.65 -2.63
C THR A 90 15.11 -3.84 -3.43
N ILE A 91 15.50 -2.81 -4.17
CA ILE A 91 16.89 -2.69 -4.59
C ILE A 91 17.59 -2.54 -3.26
N THR A 92 17.95 -3.66 -2.64
CA THR A 92 18.96 -3.69 -1.61
C THR A 92 20.19 -3.26 -2.39
N GLN A 93 20.44 -1.95 -2.41
CA GLN A 93 21.81 -1.49 -2.61
C GLN A 93 22.56 -2.18 -1.50
N SER A 94 23.20 -3.29 -1.84
CA SER A 94 24.22 -3.87 -0.99
C SER A 94 25.28 -2.78 -0.95
N VAL A 95 25.20 -1.95 0.09
CA VAL A 95 26.32 -1.12 0.50
C VAL A 95 27.37 -2.15 0.89
N ARG A 96 28.21 -2.52 -0.08
CA ARG A 96 29.45 -3.21 0.19
C ARG A 96 30.27 -2.20 0.98
N PHE A 97 30.20 -2.26 2.31
CA PHE A 97 31.20 -1.66 3.15
C PHE A 97 32.51 -2.31 2.73
N SER A 98 33.36 -1.57 2.02
CA SER A 98 34.75 -1.98 1.87
C SER A 98 35.33 -1.94 3.27
N GLU A 99 35.78 -3.09 3.75
CA GLU A 99 36.68 -3.19 4.90
C GLU A 99 37.89 -2.30 4.61
N SER A 100 37.84 -1.08 5.14
CA SER A 100 38.96 -0.17 5.16
C SER A 100 39.10 0.26 6.60
N PHE A 101 40.04 -0.42 7.26
CA PHE A 101 40.79 -0.02 8.45
C PHE A 101 40.16 1.00 9.39
N THR A 102 39.78 0.48 10.56
CA THR A 102 39.83 1.10 11.88
C THR A 102 40.30 2.57 11.91
N GLN A 103 39.36 3.49 11.98
CA GLN A 103 39.59 4.77 12.66
C GLN A 103 38.45 5.01 13.64
N MET A 104 38.80 4.96 14.93
CA MET A 104 37.91 5.34 16.02
C MET A 104 37.60 6.85 15.89
N PRO A 105 36.32 7.27 15.97
CA PRO A 105 36.00 8.68 16.09
C PRO A 105 36.46 9.20 17.45
N LYS A 106 37.06 10.40 17.45
CA LYS A 106 37.38 11.16 18.67
C LYS A 106 36.10 11.45 19.47
N TYR A 107 36.25 11.43 20.79
CA TYR A 107 35.20 11.36 21.80
C TYR A 107 34.38 12.64 22.02
N GLU A 108 34.39 13.61 21.11
CA GLU A 108 33.92 14.98 21.41
C GLU A 108 32.57 15.38 20.80
N GLU A 109 31.95 14.56 19.94
CA GLU A 109 30.66 14.89 19.30
C GLU A 109 29.67 13.73 19.29
N VAL A 110 29.41 13.13 20.45
CA VAL A 110 28.34 12.13 20.61
C VAL A 110 27.30 12.70 21.56
N SER A 111 26.06 12.84 21.09
CA SER A 111 24.97 13.32 21.96
C SER A 111 24.71 12.32 23.08
N GLU A 112 24.36 12.80 24.28
CA GLU A 112 24.07 11.94 25.45
C GLU A 112 23.00 10.88 25.15
N THR A 113 22.08 11.19 24.24
CA THR A 113 21.06 10.29 23.70
C THR A 113 21.65 9.08 22.97
N GLU A 114 22.72 9.26 22.18
CA GLU A 114 23.37 8.15 21.48
C GLU A 114 24.16 7.25 22.44
N ILE A 115 24.70 7.82 23.52
CA ILE A 115 25.34 7.05 24.60
C ILE A 115 24.30 6.16 25.30
N TYR A 116 23.13 6.71 25.63
CA TYR A 116 22.05 5.97 26.27
C TYR A 116 21.61 4.76 25.43
N PHE A 117 21.33 4.94 24.14
CA PHE A 117 20.94 3.82 23.28
C PHE A 117 22.05 2.78 23.16
N ARG A 118 23.31 3.20 23.03
CA ARG A 118 24.45 2.28 22.94
C ARG A 118 24.57 1.39 24.18
N ASP A 119 24.44 1.96 25.37
CA ASP A 119 24.58 1.20 26.62
C ASP A 119 23.41 0.23 26.85
N VAL A 120 22.18 0.64 26.50
CA VAL A 120 21.00 -0.25 26.54
C VAL A 120 21.17 -1.44 25.59
N TYR A 121 21.65 -1.21 24.37
CA TYR A 121 21.93 -2.29 23.42
C TYR A 121 23.04 -3.23 23.91
N ARG A 122 24.07 -2.68 24.56
CA ARG A 122 25.18 -3.48 25.10
C ARG A 122 24.74 -4.37 26.26
N LEU A 123 23.85 -3.89 27.12
CA LEU A 123 23.34 -4.67 28.25
C LEU A 123 22.36 -5.77 27.80
N SER A 124 21.52 -5.48 26.79
CA SER A 124 20.52 -6.42 26.31
C SER A 124 21.09 -7.58 25.49
N TYR A 125 22.20 -7.37 24.76
CA TYR A 125 22.82 -8.43 23.95
C TYR A 125 23.71 -9.42 24.72
N ASN A 126 23.99 -9.18 26.01
CA ASN A 126 24.79 -10.08 26.84
C ASN A 126 23.95 -11.05 27.70
N PHE A 127 22.63 -11.06 27.53
CA PHE A 127 21.76 -12.09 28.09
C PHE A 127 21.45 -13.14 27.02
N HIS A 128 22.40 -14.04 26.79
CA HIS A 128 22.16 -15.32 26.11
C HIS A 128 22.90 -16.44 26.81
#